data_AF-A0A8H7W1F6-F1
#
_entry.id   AF-A0A8H7W1F6-F1
#
_cell.length_a   1.000
_cell.length_b   1.000
_cell.length_c   1.000
_cell.angle_alpha   90.00
_cell.angle_beta   90.00
_cell.angle_gamma   90.00
#
_symmetry.space_group_name_H-M   'P 1'
#
loop_
_entity.id
_entity.type
_entity.pdbx_description
1 polymer ?
#
loop_
_entity_poly.entity_id
_entity_poly.type
_entity_poly.pdbx_seq_one_letter_code
_entity_poly.pdbx_strand_id
1 'polypeptide(L)'
;MMEPVWYPPNCTNFCGAGWGIPWDQFTADCDTAAAFLGPMMRTGNINTTALITLVRSLMHPVSDTMSELYVMTWFACATRCDTQRSYNFFVELPAQNCGPEVCQAIGYDGNADIAGIGMVVVYVLEFVLALLYLATFFLSRQSFRITACPPNPERTILQRIRSAFETSFGEFHDAAMIFCFSILLATLATIAAGGSIYAMNMSFLACIFTMSMYFATFPLQLATRRRKRFRLVVGAIVAILVLAVYLALPQKVKKVEQSVEMDAWESLCFKNYSGKDYTRGTLGLFILGVVGFAIFFILPRALRSLGKDPSKIPIVKLLVAFPSNALSTGYFILVGLVSLALFLNLQWRVSNGGGGVTEESKWSFGQILALTTWAPAIIQLFYTLFEKRIGALLSILPQDIGVVDLDNHNENNEHHAVLLQEEVGK
;
A
#
# COMPACT_ATOMS: atom_id res chain seq x y z
N MET A 1 58.28 7.23 3.92
CA MET A 1 57.45 8.02 4.84
C MET A 1 56.60 7.03 5.61
N MET A 2 56.98 6.75 6.85
CA MET A 2 56.22 5.86 7.74
C MET A 2 55.05 6.68 8.31
N GLU A 3 53.84 6.15 8.21
CA GLU A 3 52.69 6.71 8.90
C GLU A 3 52.96 6.71 10.42
N PRO A 4 52.70 7.82 11.14
CA PRO A 4 52.84 7.83 12.58
C PRO A 4 51.75 6.95 13.19
N VAL A 5 52.18 5.89 13.87
CA VAL A 5 51.34 5.10 14.78
C VAL A 5 50.92 6.03 15.92
N TRP A 6 49.68 6.51 15.89
CA TRP A 6 49.09 7.32 16.96
C TRP A 6 48.90 6.44 18.20
N TYR A 7 49.78 6.58 19.20
CA TYR A 7 49.48 6.12 20.55
C TYR A 7 48.43 7.08 21.15
N PRO A 8 47.22 6.61 21.51
CA PRO A 8 46.26 7.46 22.20
C PRO A 8 46.87 7.89 23.56
N PRO A 9 46.64 9.14 24.01
CA PRO A 9 47.06 9.58 25.32
C PRO A 9 46.46 8.66 26.40
N ASN A 10 47.16 8.55 27.53
CA ASN A 10 46.77 7.71 28.65
C ASN A 10 45.36 8.14 29.15
N CYS A 11 44.31 7.40 28.77
CA CYS A 11 42.91 7.73 29.07
C CYS A 11 42.57 7.67 30.56
N THR A 12 43.51 7.24 31.41
CA THR A 12 43.38 7.17 32.88
C THR A 12 42.98 8.51 33.51
N ASN A 13 43.42 9.64 32.95
CA ASN A 13 43.05 10.97 33.42
C ASN A 13 41.67 11.43 32.93
N PHE A 14 41.09 10.75 31.94
CA PHE A 14 39.80 11.09 31.32
C PHE A 14 38.63 10.23 31.82
N CYS A 15 38.91 9.10 32.48
CA CYS A 15 37.88 8.23 33.06
C CYS A 15 37.23 8.80 34.34
N GLY A 16 37.75 9.90 34.90
CA GLY A 16 37.21 10.56 36.09
C GLY A 16 36.25 11.69 35.75
N ALA A 17 35.42 12.10 36.72
CA ALA A 17 34.46 13.22 36.67
C ALA A 17 35.09 14.62 36.43
N GLY A 18 36.28 14.70 35.85
CA GLY A 18 37.16 15.87 35.79
C GLY A 18 36.65 17.04 34.95
N TRP A 19 35.48 16.93 34.32
CA TRP A 19 34.89 17.99 33.50
C TRP A 19 33.63 18.61 34.10
N GLY A 20 33.18 18.13 35.27
CA GLY A 20 31.99 18.69 35.92
C GLY A 20 30.69 18.51 35.13
N ILE A 21 30.67 17.65 34.11
CA ILE A 21 29.44 17.29 33.39
C ILE A 21 28.61 16.39 34.32
N PRO A 22 27.40 16.82 34.73
CA PRO A 22 26.48 15.95 35.45
C PRO A 22 26.00 14.85 34.50
N TRP A 23 26.52 13.63 34.65
CA TRP A 23 26.15 12.46 33.84
C TRP A 23 24.67 12.05 33.98
N ASP A 24 23.95 12.68 34.90
CA ASP A 24 22.54 12.49 35.22
C ASP A 24 21.63 13.57 34.61
N GLN A 25 22.18 14.67 34.06
CA GLN A 25 21.40 15.77 33.50
C GLN A 25 21.87 16.11 32.10
N PHE A 26 21.00 15.86 31.11
CA PHE A 26 21.21 16.32 29.75
C PHE A 26 20.78 17.78 29.63
N THR A 27 21.73 18.68 29.44
CA THR A 27 21.51 20.14 29.37
C THR A 27 21.74 20.72 27.97
N ALA A 28 22.09 19.88 27.00
CA ALA A 28 22.32 20.33 25.65
C ALA A 28 21.02 20.64 24.91
N ASP A 29 21.15 21.49 23.90
CA ASP A 29 20.11 21.85 22.96
C ASP A 29 19.67 20.63 22.12
N CYS A 30 18.35 20.47 21.96
CA CYS A 30 17.76 19.31 21.30
C CYS A 30 18.07 19.27 19.80
N ASP A 31 18.23 20.43 19.14
CA ASP A 31 18.63 20.47 17.73
C ASP A 31 20.06 19.95 17.56
N THR A 32 20.94 20.31 18.49
CA THR A 32 22.32 19.82 18.51
C THR A 32 22.39 18.31 18.77
N ALA A 33 21.56 17.81 19.70
CA ALA A 33 21.42 16.38 19.98
C ALA A 33 20.93 15.62 18.75
N ALA A 34 19.89 16.14 18.09
CA ALA A 34 19.29 15.58 16.90
C ALA A 34 20.26 15.55 15.71
N ALA A 35 21.04 16.62 15.50
CA ALA A 35 22.05 16.68 14.44
C ALA A 35 23.15 15.62 14.59
N PHE A 36 23.48 15.24 15.82
CA PHE A 36 24.41 14.14 16.11
C PHE A 36 23.74 12.77 16.02
N LEU A 37 22.62 12.58 16.71
CA LEU A 37 21.96 11.28 16.84
C LEU A 37 21.27 10.81 15.57
N GLY A 38 20.66 11.70 14.80
CA GLY A 38 19.93 11.33 13.58
C GLY A 38 20.80 10.53 12.59
N PRO A 39 21.92 11.09 12.10
CA PRO A 39 22.82 10.39 11.19
C PRO A 39 23.47 9.15 11.81
N MET A 40 23.83 9.21 13.10
CA MET A 40 24.42 8.09 13.83
C MET A 40 23.46 6.92 13.91
N MET A 41 22.21 7.14 14.29
CA MET A 41 21.19 6.11 14.41
C MET A 41 20.73 5.59 13.04
N ARG A 42 20.71 6.43 12.01
CA ARG A 42 20.28 6.04 10.66
C ARG A 42 21.34 5.24 9.91
N THR A 43 22.61 5.66 9.96
CA THR A 43 23.67 5.12 9.08
C THR A 43 24.78 4.41 9.84
N GLY A 44 24.78 4.47 11.18
CA GLY A 44 25.91 4.07 12.01
C GLY A 44 27.11 5.02 11.93
N ASN A 45 27.06 6.05 11.08
CA ASN A 45 28.17 6.98 10.90
C ASN A 45 28.10 8.13 11.90
N ILE A 46 29.20 8.37 12.59
CA ILE A 46 29.35 9.50 13.48
C ILE A 46 29.78 10.72 12.65
N ASN A 47 28.91 11.73 12.57
CA ASN A 47 29.29 13.03 12.05
C ASN A 47 30.15 13.75 13.11
N THR A 48 31.45 13.85 12.85
CA THR A 48 32.42 14.41 13.80
C THR A 48 32.12 15.86 14.14
N THR A 49 31.67 16.68 13.19
CA THR A 49 31.29 18.08 13.43
C THR A 49 30.07 18.17 14.36
N ALA A 50 29.07 17.32 14.15
CA ALA A 50 27.88 17.28 15.02
C ALA A 50 28.23 16.77 16.42
N LEU A 51 29.09 15.75 16.53
CA LEU A 51 29.60 15.26 17.81
C LEU A 51 30.34 16.35 18.58
N ILE A 52 31.26 17.08 17.93
CA ILE A 52 32.02 18.16 18.56
C ILE A 52 31.06 19.25 19.05
N THR A 53 30.05 19.61 18.25
CA THR A 53 29.06 20.62 18.61
C THR A 53 28.24 20.18 19.82
N LEU A 54 27.78 18.92 19.84
CA LEU A 54 27.08 18.34 20.98
C LEU A 54 27.93 18.36 22.25
N VAL A 55 29.16 17.85 22.19
CA VAL A 55 30.05 17.81 23.35
C VAL A 55 30.38 19.22 23.84
N ARG A 56 30.58 20.19 22.94
CA ARG A 56 30.77 21.60 23.32
C ARG A 56 29.54 22.18 24.02
N SER A 57 28.33 21.89 23.54
CA SER A 57 27.09 22.36 24.15
C SER A 57 26.88 21.81 25.58
N LEU A 58 27.33 20.57 25.82
CA LEU A 58 27.27 19.93 27.15
C LEU A 58 28.31 20.47 28.13
N MET A 59 29.39 21.08 27.64
CA MET A 59 30.54 21.54 28.42
C MET A 59 30.64 23.08 28.53
N HIS A 60 29.64 23.81 28.04
CA HIS A 60 29.66 25.27 28.08
C HIS A 60 29.68 25.78 29.54
N PRO A 61 30.56 26.72 29.93
CA PRO A 61 31.39 27.60 29.08
C PRO A 61 32.85 27.13 28.87
N VAL A 62 33.26 25.97 29.38
CA VAL A 62 34.67 25.52 29.35
C VAL A 62 35.12 25.15 27.92
N SER A 63 34.18 24.89 27.02
CA SER A 63 34.41 24.21 25.74
C SER A 63 34.81 25.10 24.56
N ASP A 64 34.50 26.40 24.58
CA ASP A 64 34.76 27.31 23.45
C ASP A 64 36.26 27.51 23.17
N THR A 65 37.10 27.28 24.18
CA THR A 65 38.57 27.40 24.05
C THR A 65 39.28 26.10 23.61
N MET A 66 38.55 24.99 23.46
CA MET A 66 39.15 23.69 23.16
C MET A 66 39.28 23.41 21.67
N SER A 67 40.43 22.84 21.27
CA SER A 67 40.63 22.34 19.92
C SER A 67 39.74 21.12 19.65
N GLU A 68 39.31 20.96 18.39
CA GLU A 68 38.47 19.84 17.96
C GLU A 68 39.12 18.48 18.25
N LEU A 69 40.43 18.38 18.05
CA LEU A 69 41.22 17.18 18.34
C LEU A 69 41.11 16.80 19.83
N TYR A 70 41.09 17.77 20.73
CA TYR A 70 40.97 17.53 22.16
C TYR A 70 39.59 16.97 22.52
N VAL A 71 38.52 17.55 21.98
CA VAL A 71 37.13 17.08 22.18
C VAL A 71 36.95 15.65 21.68
N MET A 72 37.48 15.34 20.49
CA MET A 72 37.43 14.00 19.92
C MET A 72 38.22 12.97 20.74
N THR A 73 39.41 13.36 21.22
CA THR A 73 40.24 12.50 22.08
C THR A 73 39.56 12.22 23.41
N TRP A 74 38.94 13.25 24.00
CA TRP A 74 38.14 13.11 25.21
C TRP A 74 36.98 12.14 25.02
N PHE A 75 36.18 12.30 23.97
CA PHE A 75 35.04 11.43 23.68
C PHE A 75 35.48 9.97 23.46
N ALA A 76 36.57 9.78 22.72
CA ALA A 76 37.16 8.45 22.50
C ALA A 76 37.67 7.82 23.81
N CYS A 77 38.21 8.60 24.74
CA CYS A 77 38.59 8.10 26.05
C CYS A 77 37.36 7.79 26.92
N ALA A 78 36.36 8.68 26.99
CA ALA A 78 35.14 8.51 27.78
C ALA A 78 34.40 7.20 27.40
N THR A 79 34.21 6.97 26.10
CA THR A 79 33.57 5.76 25.55
C THR A 79 34.33 4.47 25.85
N ARG A 80 35.67 4.54 26.00
CA ARG A 80 36.51 3.40 26.40
C ARG A 80 36.49 3.13 27.90
N CYS A 81 36.37 4.17 28.72
CA CYS A 81 36.38 4.05 30.17
C CYS A 81 35.11 3.38 30.70
N ASP A 82 33.95 3.78 30.18
CA ASP A 82 32.64 3.24 30.56
C ASP A 82 31.70 3.32 29.35
N THR A 83 31.69 2.26 28.55
CA THR A 83 30.88 2.18 27.33
C THR A 83 29.39 2.33 27.64
N GLN A 84 28.92 1.73 28.73
CA GLN A 84 27.49 1.76 29.07
C GLN A 84 27.07 3.15 29.53
N ARG A 85 27.82 3.79 30.43
CA ARG A 85 27.50 5.16 30.88
C ARG A 85 27.58 6.15 29.72
N SER A 86 28.58 6.01 28.85
CA SER A 86 28.70 6.86 27.66
C SER A 86 27.53 6.68 26.71
N TYR A 87 27.10 5.43 26.48
CA TYR A 87 25.91 5.14 25.67
C TYR A 87 24.65 5.76 26.30
N ASN A 88 24.42 5.55 27.59
CA ASN A 88 23.26 6.11 28.29
C ASN A 88 23.23 7.64 28.19
N PHE A 89 24.38 8.29 28.33
CA PHE A 89 24.45 9.76 28.35
C PHE A 89 24.40 10.39 26.95
N PHE A 90 25.12 9.86 25.97
CA PHE A 90 25.18 10.43 24.62
C PHE A 90 24.05 9.96 23.71
N VAL A 91 23.42 8.83 24.03
CA VAL A 91 22.38 8.21 23.18
C VAL A 91 21.05 8.16 23.90
N GLU A 92 20.94 7.41 25.01
CA GLU A 92 19.62 7.16 25.62
C GLU A 92 18.97 8.42 26.19
N LEU A 93 19.72 9.21 26.95
CA LEU A 93 19.22 10.39 27.65
C LEU A 93 18.76 11.49 26.68
N PRO A 94 19.55 11.91 25.67
CA PRO A 94 19.08 12.80 24.62
C PRO A 94 17.92 12.23 23.81
N ALA A 95 17.91 10.93 23.50
CA ALA A 95 16.78 10.34 22.78
C ALA A 95 15.48 10.34 23.61
N GLN A 96 15.56 10.25 24.93
CA GLN A 96 14.41 10.37 25.83
C GLN A 96 13.95 11.82 26.00
N ASN A 97 14.89 12.75 26.17
CA ASN A 97 14.59 14.15 26.48
C ASN A 97 14.26 14.98 25.21
N CYS A 98 14.88 14.66 24.08
CA CYS A 98 14.76 15.34 22.79
C CYS A 98 14.16 14.42 21.71
N GLY A 99 13.27 13.51 22.13
CA GLY A 99 12.68 12.50 21.25
C GLY A 99 12.11 13.05 19.94
N PRO A 100 11.28 14.12 19.94
CA PRO A 100 10.73 14.67 18.71
C PRO A 100 11.79 15.11 17.69
N GLU A 101 12.77 15.91 18.12
CA GLU A 101 13.83 16.46 17.28
C GLU A 101 14.75 15.34 16.77
N VAL A 102 15.12 14.40 17.65
CA VAL A 102 15.92 13.23 17.28
C VAL A 102 15.17 12.38 16.26
N CYS A 103 13.90 12.07 16.49
CA CYS A 103 13.09 11.30 15.55
C CYS A 103 12.87 12.03 14.22
N GLN A 104 12.79 13.36 14.23
CA GLN A 104 12.76 14.18 13.03
C GLN A 104 14.09 14.08 12.26
N ALA A 105 15.22 14.11 12.95
CA ALA A 105 16.55 14.03 12.33
C ALA A 105 16.94 12.64 11.81
N ILE A 106 16.42 11.56 12.42
CA ILE A 106 16.60 10.19 11.89
C ILE A 106 15.97 10.11 10.49
N GLY A 107 14.77 10.68 10.32
CA GLY A 107 14.01 10.57 9.09
C GLY A 107 13.43 9.16 8.88
N TYR A 108 12.53 9.03 7.91
CA TYR A 108 12.04 7.71 7.49
C TYR A 108 12.31 7.50 6.01
N ASP A 109 12.96 6.38 5.70
CA ASP A 109 13.04 5.88 4.34
C ASP A 109 11.74 5.12 4.02
N GLY A 110 10.84 5.83 3.37
CA GLY A 110 9.64 5.29 2.78
C GLY A 110 9.92 4.66 1.42
N ASN A 111 9.12 3.66 1.03
CA ASN A 111 9.20 3.11 -0.32
C ASN A 111 8.32 3.94 -1.25
N ALA A 112 8.93 4.78 -2.10
CA ALA A 112 8.19 5.62 -3.04
C ALA A 112 7.30 4.81 -4.01
N ASP A 113 7.65 3.56 -4.34
CA ASP A 113 6.86 2.70 -5.23
C ASP A 113 5.65 2.04 -4.53
N ILE A 114 5.47 2.28 -3.22
CA ILE A 114 4.33 1.79 -2.44
C ILE A 114 3.57 2.96 -1.82
N ALA A 115 4.30 3.88 -1.18
CA ALA A 115 3.74 4.99 -0.42
C ALA A 115 3.84 6.34 -1.13
N GLY A 116 4.53 6.44 -2.26
CA GLY A 116 4.74 7.72 -2.93
C GLY A 116 3.46 8.32 -3.50
N ILE A 117 3.54 9.62 -3.84
CA ILE A 117 2.39 10.42 -4.29
C ILE A 117 1.66 9.80 -5.49
N GLY A 118 2.40 9.23 -6.45
CA GLY A 118 1.81 8.55 -7.60
C GLY A 118 1.02 7.30 -7.20
N MET A 119 1.49 6.54 -6.21
CA MET A 119 0.76 5.37 -5.71
C MET A 119 -0.53 5.75 -5.00
N VAL A 120 -0.54 6.86 -4.25
CA VAL A 120 -1.78 7.40 -3.67
C VAL A 120 -2.82 7.66 -4.75
N VAL A 121 -2.42 8.25 -5.88
CA VAL A 121 -3.32 8.46 -7.02
C VAL A 121 -3.82 7.13 -7.59
N VAL A 122 -2.96 6.12 -7.71
CA VAL A 122 -3.35 4.77 -8.17
C VAL A 122 -4.40 4.16 -7.24
N TYR A 123 -4.24 4.25 -5.92
CA TYR A 123 -5.20 3.74 -4.94
C TYR A 123 -6.54 4.48 -5.00
N VAL A 124 -6.51 5.82 -5.13
CA VAL A 124 -7.73 6.61 -5.28
C VAL A 124 -8.46 6.24 -6.59
N LEU A 125 -7.74 6.05 -7.69
CA LEU A 125 -8.32 5.60 -8.96
C LEU A 125 -8.94 4.20 -8.84
N GLU A 126 -8.27 3.25 -8.19
CA GLU A 126 -8.82 1.92 -7.92
C GLU A 126 -10.15 2.01 -7.16
N PHE A 127 -10.18 2.81 -6.10
CA PHE A 127 -11.36 3.03 -5.28
C PHE A 127 -12.51 3.64 -6.08
N VAL A 128 -12.26 4.74 -6.80
CA VAL A 128 -13.28 5.44 -7.59
C VAL A 128 -13.83 4.52 -8.68
N LEU A 129 -12.96 3.83 -9.43
CA LEU A 129 -13.40 2.90 -10.46
C LEU A 129 -14.21 1.75 -9.86
N ALA A 130 -13.75 1.13 -8.77
CA ALA A 130 -14.48 0.07 -8.08
C ALA A 130 -15.88 0.53 -7.65
N LEU A 131 -16.00 1.72 -7.07
CA LEU A 131 -17.29 2.30 -6.70
C LEU A 131 -18.21 2.53 -7.91
N LEU A 132 -17.68 3.06 -9.02
CA LEU A 132 -18.47 3.28 -10.23
C LEU A 132 -18.98 1.96 -10.83
N TYR A 133 -18.14 0.91 -10.92
CA TYR A 133 -18.57 -0.42 -11.38
C TYR A 133 -19.63 -1.05 -10.45
N LEU A 134 -19.48 -0.88 -9.13
CA LEU A 134 -20.44 -1.40 -8.16
C LEU A 134 -21.76 -0.62 -8.20
N ALA A 135 -21.71 0.71 -8.26
CA ALA A 135 -22.89 1.56 -8.35
C ALA A 135 -23.71 1.24 -9.60
N THR A 136 -23.06 1.14 -10.76
CA THR A 136 -23.75 0.76 -12.00
C THR A 136 -24.41 -0.62 -11.91
N PHE A 137 -23.77 -1.60 -11.27
CA PHE A 137 -24.34 -2.93 -11.05
C PHE A 137 -25.55 -2.93 -10.10
N PHE A 138 -25.51 -2.19 -9.00
CA PHE A 138 -26.63 -2.15 -8.05
C PHE A 138 -27.84 -1.40 -8.62
N LEU A 139 -27.61 -0.28 -9.32
CA LEU A 139 -28.66 0.46 -10.02
C LEU A 139 -29.33 -0.42 -11.10
N SER A 140 -28.52 -1.19 -11.81
CA SER A 140 -28.93 -2.17 -12.82
C SER A 140 -29.96 -3.18 -12.29
N ARG A 141 -29.72 -3.69 -11.07
CA ARG A 141 -30.50 -4.76 -10.45
C ARG A 141 -31.80 -4.24 -9.83
N GLN A 142 -31.81 -3.01 -9.35
CA GLN A 142 -33.03 -2.35 -8.87
C GLN A 142 -33.96 -2.00 -10.04
N SER A 143 -33.43 -1.51 -11.16
CA SER A 143 -34.24 -1.17 -12.34
C SER A 143 -34.97 -2.39 -12.91
N PHE A 144 -34.35 -3.58 -12.93
CA PHE A 144 -34.99 -4.81 -13.44
C PHE A 144 -36.16 -5.29 -12.58
N ARG A 145 -36.28 -4.85 -11.31
CA ARG A 145 -37.44 -5.18 -10.46
C ARG A 145 -38.63 -4.24 -10.63
N ILE A 146 -38.42 -3.05 -11.22
CA ILE A 146 -39.44 -1.99 -11.29
C ILE A 146 -40.14 -1.96 -12.65
N THR A 147 -39.52 -2.46 -13.72
CA THR A 147 -40.10 -2.38 -15.07
C THR A 147 -40.32 -3.76 -15.71
N ALA A 148 -41.49 -4.35 -15.42
CA ALA A 148 -42.18 -5.27 -16.32
C ALA A 148 -42.97 -4.45 -17.37
N CYS A 149 -42.29 -3.53 -18.06
CA CYS A 149 -42.88 -2.71 -19.12
C CYS A 149 -42.11 -2.92 -20.42
N PRO A 150 -42.79 -2.83 -21.58
CA PRO A 150 -42.22 -3.19 -22.87
C PRO A 150 -41.02 -2.30 -23.22
N PRO A 151 -40.03 -2.85 -23.95
CA PRO A 151 -38.82 -2.13 -24.31
C PRO A 151 -39.17 -0.94 -25.22
N ASN A 152 -39.03 0.28 -24.71
CA ASN A 152 -39.06 1.47 -25.54
C ASN A 152 -37.72 1.52 -26.34
N PRO A 153 -37.74 1.62 -27.68
CA PRO A 153 -36.54 1.50 -28.53
C PRO A 153 -35.54 2.66 -28.40
N GLU A 154 -35.91 3.75 -27.73
CA GLU A 154 -34.98 4.83 -27.41
C GLU A 154 -34.10 4.45 -26.21
N ARG A 155 -32.91 3.91 -26.52
CA ARG A 155 -31.85 3.63 -25.54
C ARG A 155 -31.50 4.92 -24.80
N THR A 156 -32.05 5.07 -23.61
CA THR A 156 -31.69 6.15 -22.69
C THR A 156 -30.18 6.12 -22.47
N ILE A 157 -29.56 7.31 -22.37
CA ILE A 157 -28.10 7.48 -22.12
C ILE A 157 -27.61 6.56 -20.98
N LEU A 158 -28.46 6.34 -19.96
CA LEU A 158 -28.20 5.43 -18.84
C LEU A 158 -27.97 3.97 -19.25
N GLN A 159 -28.73 3.43 -20.20
CA GLN A 159 -28.52 2.05 -20.70
C GLN A 159 -27.18 1.93 -21.43
N ARG A 160 -26.76 2.98 -22.13
CA ARG A 160 -25.46 3.02 -22.81
C ARG A 160 -24.30 3.05 -21.82
N ILE A 161 -24.40 3.92 -20.80
CA ILE A 161 -23.42 3.97 -19.70
C ILE A 161 -23.32 2.59 -19.06
N ARG A 162 -24.46 2.00 -18.68
CA ARG A 162 -24.51 0.66 -18.09
C ARG A 162 -23.82 -0.39 -18.97
N SER A 163 -24.15 -0.45 -20.26
CA SER A 163 -23.55 -1.40 -21.19
C SER A 163 -22.03 -1.24 -21.30
N ALA A 164 -21.52 0.00 -21.24
CA ALA A 164 -20.09 0.27 -21.27
C ALA A 164 -19.37 -0.20 -20.00
N PHE A 165 -19.97 0.02 -18.82
CA PHE A 165 -19.44 -0.51 -17.55
C PHE A 165 -19.51 -2.04 -17.52
N GLU A 166 -20.61 -2.67 -17.95
CA GLU A 166 -20.71 -4.14 -18.00
C GLU A 166 -19.66 -4.76 -18.95
N THR A 167 -19.35 -4.08 -20.07
CA THR A 167 -18.37 -4.56 -21.06
C THR A 167 -16.93 -4.39 -20.59
N SER A 168 -16.59 -3.25 -19.98
CA SER A 168 -15.23 -2.93 -19.51
C SER A 168 -14.88 -3.56 -18.16
N PHE A 169 -15.87 -4.06 -17.40
CA PHE A 169 -15.65 -4.63 -16.08
C PHE A 169 -14.61 -5.76 -16.06
N GLY A 170 -14.58 -6.58 -17.11
CA GLY A 170 -13.61 -7.67 -17.22
C GLY A 170 -12.16 -7.19 -17.19
N GLU A 171 -11.87 -6.11 -17.91
CA GLU A 171 -10.53 -5.50 -17.97
C GLU A 171 -10.17 -4.81 -16.65
N PHE A 172 -11.12 -4.09 -16.05
CA PHE A 172 -10.93 -3.48 -14.72
C PHE A 172 -10.59 -4.52 -13.65
N HIS A 173 -11.37 -5.61 -13.59
CA HIS A 173 -11.18 -6.63 -12.56
C HIS A 173 -9.88 -7.41 -12.76
N ASP A 174 -9.49 -7.68 -14.02
CA ASP A 174 -8.21 -8.33 -14.33
C ASP A 174 -7.03 -7.38 -13.98
N ALA A 175 -7.16 -6.07 -14.23
CA ALA A 175 -6.18 -5.06 -13.83
C ALA A 175 -6.05 -4.95 -12.29
N ALA A 176 -7.16 -4.88 -11.56
CA ALA A 176 -7.16 -4.82 -10.09
C ALA A 176 -6.53 -6.08 -9.47
N MET A 177 -6.78 -7.25 -10.07
CA MET A 177 -6.17 -8.51 -9.65
C MET A 177 -4.64 -8.50 -9.82
N ILE A 178 -4.15 -8.05 -10.99
CA ILE A 178 -2.71 -7.94 -11.26
C ILE A 178 -2.07 -6.92 -10.32
N PHE A 179 -2.73 -5.77 -10.11
CA PHE A 179 -2.26 -4.74 -9.20
C PHE A 179 -2.14 -5.25 -7.76
N CYS A 180 -3.19 -5.91 -7.24
CA CYS A 180 -3.18 -6.52 -5.92
C CYS A 180 -2.08 -7.59 -5.79
N PHE A 181 -1.87 -8.42 -6.81
CA PHE A 181 -0.80 -9.41 -6.84
C PHE A 181 0.59 -8.76 -6.77
N SER A 182 0.83 -7.71 -7.55
CA SER A 182 2.09 -6.97 -7.55
C SER A 182 2.39 -6.34 -6.18
N ILE A 183 1.40 -5.71 -5.55
CA ILE A 183 1.54 -5.11 -4.21
C ILE A 183 1.84 -6.18 -3.15
N LEU A 184 1.21 -7.35 -3.23
CA LEU A 184 1.50 -8.47 -2.32
C LEU A 184 2.96 -8.96 -2.48
N LEU A 185 3.45 -9.11 -3.71
CA LEU A 185 4.84 -9.50 -3.96
C LEU A 185 5.83 -8.42 -3.49
N ALA A 186 5.57 -7.15 -3.78
CA ALA A 186 6.40 -6.03 -3.32
C ALA A 186 6.46 -5.97 -1.79
N THR A 187 5.35 -6.27 -1.12
CA THR A 187 5.29 -6.33 0.34
C THR A 187 6.11 -7.49 0.90
N LEU A 188 6.01 -8.69 0.30
CA LEU A 188 6.86 -9.82 0.68
C LEU A 188 8.35 -9.52 0.48
N ALA A 189 8.71 -8.87 -0.63
CA ALA A 189 10.08 -8.45 -0.90
C ALA A 189 10.57 -7.42 0.13
N THR A 190 9.74 -6.44 0.48
CA THR A 190 10.04 -5.43 1.52
C THR A 190 10.27 -6.07 2.88
N ILE A 191 9.43 -7.04 3.26
CA ILE A 191 9.57 -7.81 4.51
C ILE A 191 10.84 -8.68 4.48
N ALA A 192 11.16 -9.29 3.34
CA ALA A 192 12.33 -10.14 3.17
C ALA A 192 13.63 -9.33 3.28
N ALA A 193 13.67 -8.15 2.64
CA ALA A 193 14.80 -7.24 2.64
C ALA A 193 15.07 -6.60 4.02
N GLY A 194 14.13 -6.69 4.96
CA GLY A 194 14.25 -6.03 6.26
C GLY A 194 14.08 -4.51 6.14
N GLY A 195 13.15 -4.06 5.29
CA GLY A 195 12.83 -2.65 5.18
C GLY A 195 12.36 -2.04 6.50
N SER A 196 12.35 -0.70 6.55
CA SER A 196 11.93 0.10 7.71
C SER A 196 10.55 -0.33 8.23
N ILE A 197 10.32 -0.20 9.55
CA ILE A 197 9.02 -0.50 10.19
C ILE A 197 7.91 0.30 9.51
N TYR A 198 8.21 1.55 9.16
CA TYR A 198 7.31 2.40 8.41
C TYR A 198 6.97 1.81 7.02
N ALA A 199 7.97 1.45 6.21
CA ALA A 199 7.74 0.87 4.89
C ALA A 199 6.96 -0.44 4.94
N MET A 200 7.24 -1.30 5.93
CA MET A 200 6.49 -2.53 6.15
C MET A 200 5.01 -2.29 6.48
N ASN A 201 4.71 -1.32 7.36
CA ASN A 201 3.32 -0.99 7.71
C ASN A 201 2.56 -0.35 6.53
N MET A 202 3.20 0.55 5.78
CA MET A 202 2.61 1.16 4.58
C MET A 202 2.29 0.11 3.52
N SER A 203 3.23 -0.80 3.25
CA SER A 203 3.05 -1.93 2.32
C SER A 203 1.89 -2.83 2.75
N PHE A 204 1.73 -3.06 4.05
CA PHE A 204 0.66 -3.89 4.58
C PHE A 204 -0.72 -3.24 4.43
N LEU A 205 -0.84 -1.95 4.74
CA LEU A 205 -2.08 -1.19 4.55
C LEU A 205 -2.47 -1.09 3.07
N ALA A 206 -1.48 -0.92 2.18
CA ALA A 206 -1.70 -1.02 0.75
C ALA A 206 -2.26 -2.39 0.36
N CYS A 207 -1.67 -3.49 0.84
CA CYS A 207 -2.20 -4.84 0.59
C CYS A 207 -3.65 -5.01 1.06
N ILE A 208 -3.98 -4.57 2.28
CA ILE A 208 -5.35 -4.65 2.80
C ILE A 208 -6.30 -3.87 1.90
N PHE A 209 -5.91 -2.66 1.50
CA PHE A 209 -6.71 -1.80 0.64
C PHE A 209 -6.98 -2.45 -0.73
N THR A 210 -5.93 -2.82 -1.47
CA THR A 210 -6.07 -3.38 -2.83
C THR A 210 -6.81 -4.73 -2.80
N MET A 211 -6.51 -5.57 -1.80
CA MET A 211 -7.22 -6.84 -1.60
C MET A 211 -8.72 -6.60 -1.34
N SER A 212 -9.04 -5.61 -0.52
CA SER A 212 -10.43 -5.27 -0.20
C SER A 212 -11.17 -4.76 -1.43
N MET A 213 -10.58 -3.88 -2.24
CA MET A 213 -11.20 -3.40 -3.48
C MET A 213 -11.40 -4.52 -4.50
N TYR A 214 -10.41 -5.40 -4.65
CA TYR A 214 -10.54 -6.60 -5.48
C TYR A 214 -11.70 -7.50 -5.04
N PHE A 215 -11.80 -7.84 -3.76
CA PHE A 215 -12.88 -8.70 -3.26
C PHE A 215 -14.24 -8.01 -3.19
N ALA A 216 -14.29 -6.68 -3.04
CA ALA A 216 -15.54 -5.92 -3.12
C ALA A 216 -16.22 -6.10 -4.49
N THR A 217 -15.43 -6.22 -5.56
CA THR A 217 -15.94 -6.42 -6.93
C THR A 217 -16.08 -7.89 -7.35
N PHE A 218 -15.59 -8.82 -6.54
CA PHE A 218 -15.66 -10.26 -6.83
C PHE A 218 -17.09 -10.83 -7.00
N PRO A 219 -18.12 -10.36 -6.27
CA PRO A 219 -19.48 -10.83 -6.53
C PRO A 219 -20.00 -10.47 -7.93
N LEU A 220 -19.59 -9.31 -8.46
CA LEU A 220 -19.89 -8.90 -9.83
C LEU A 220 -19.19 -9.83 -10.83
N GLN A 221 -17.94 -10.20 -10.53
CA GLN A 221 -17.20 -11.19 -11.31
C GLN A 221 -17.91 -12.55 -11.38
N LEU A 222 -18.45 -13.06 -10.27
CA LEU A 222 -19.16 -14.34 -10.27
C LEU A 222 -20.45 -14.34 -11.12
N ALA A 223 -21.08 -13.16 -11.25
CA ALA A 223 -22.24 -12.96 -12.11
C ALA A 223 -21.86 -13.01 -13.60
N THR A 224 -20.69 -12.48 -13.96
CA THR A 224 -20.16 -12.57 -15.33
C THR A 224 -19.68 -13.99 -15.64
N ARG A 225 -20.07 -14.58 -16.79
CA ARG A 225 -19.71 -15.97 -17.13
C ARG A 225 -18.30 -16.15 -17.74
N ARG A 226 -17.58 -15.06 -18.03
CA ARG A 226 -16.31 -15.11 -18.76
C ARG A 226 -15.14 -15.56 -17.86
N ARG A 227 -14.31 -16.50 -18.35
CA ARG A 227 -13.02 -16.94 -17.75
C ARG A 227 -13.07 -17.36 -16.26
N LYS A 228 -14.17 -17.98 -15.80
CA LYS A 228 -14.34 -18.35 -14.37
C LYS A 228 -13.20 -19.19 -13.78
N ARG A 229 -12.69 -20.18 -14.53
CA ARG A 229 -11.62 -21.08 -14.04
C ARG A 229 -10.32 -20.34 -13.79
N PHE A 230 -9.85 -19.56 -14.78
CA PHE A 230 -8.63 -18.76 -14.66
C PHE A 230 -8.70 -17.81 -13.46
N ARG A 231 -9.79 -17.04 -13.33
CA ARG A 231 -9.97 -16.08 -12.24
C ARG A 231 -10.07 -16.73 -10.86
N LEU A 232 -10.62 -17.94 -10.76
CA LEU A 232 -10.61 -18.72 -9.52
C LEU A 232 -9.20 -19.18 -9.14
N VAL A 233 -8.40 -19.65 -10.10
CA VAL A 233 -7.01 -20.06 -9.85
C VAL A 233 -6.18 -18.87 -9.40
N VAL A 234 -6.26 -17.73 -10.08
CA VAL A 234 -5.51 -16.54 -9.68
C VAL A 234 -6.01 -15.99 -8.34
N GLY A 235 -7.33 -15.99 -8.10
CA GLY A 235 -7.88 -15.63 -6.79
C GLY A 235 -7.38 -16.53 -5.64
N ALA A 236 -7.16 -17.83 -5.91
CA ALA A 236 -6.55 -18.74 -4.95
C ALA A 236 -5.07 -18.41 -4.70
N ILE A 237 -4.32 -18.07 -5.75
CA ILE A 237 -2.92 -17.61 -5.62
C ILE A 237 -2.83 -16.33 -4.80
N VAL A 238 -3.70 -15.35 -5.07
CA VAL A 238 -3.80 -14.10 -4.28
C VAL A 238 -4.10 -14.43 -2.82
N ALA A 239 -5.04 -15.33 -2.54
CA ALA A 239 -5.35 -15.74 -1.16
C ALA A 239 -4.16 -16.41 -0.45
N ILE A 240 -3.36 -17.22 -1.17
CA ILE A 240 -2.13 -17.82 -0.64
C ILE A 240 -1.09 -16.74 -0.31
N LEU A 241 -0.90 -15.77 -1.20
CA LEU A 241 0.04 -14.65 -0.97
C LEU A 241 -0.40 -13.77 0.20
N VAL A 242 -1.70 -13.50 0.32
CA VAL A 242 -2.28 -12.80 1.48
C VAL A 242 -1.93 -13.56 2.77
N LEU A 243 -2.11 -14.88 2.79
CA LEU A 243 -1.71 -15.70 3.94
C LEU A 243 -0.19 -15.65 4.20
N ALA A 244 0.64 -15.64 3.16
CA ALA A 244 2.08 -15.53 3.31
C ALA A 244 2.49 -14.18 3.94
N VAL A 245 1.92 -13.06 3.47
CA VAL A 245 2.16 -11.73 4.06
C VAL A 245 1.73 -11.69 5.52
N TYR A 246 0.57 -12.29 5.83
CA TYR A 246 0.05 -12.37 7.20
C TYR A 246 0.98 -13.11 8.16
N LEU A 247 1.57 -14.21 7.71
CA LEU A 247 2.46 -15.01 8.55
C LEU A 247 3.84 -14.36 8.69
N ALA A 248 4.34 -13.72 7.63
CA ALA A 248 5.67 -13.13 7.61
C ALA A 248 5.78 -11.86 8.46
N LEU A 249 4.77 -10.98 8.41
CA LEU A 249 4.86 -9.63 8.99
C LEU A 249 4.97 -9.64 10.53
N PRO A 250 4.11 -10.32 11.31
CA PRO A 250 4.19 -10.28 12.77
C PRO A 250 5.47 -10.91 13.29
N GLN A 251 6.00 -11.93 12.60
CA GLN A 251 7.26 -12.56 12.95
C GLN A 251 8.42 -11.59 12.77
N LYS A 252 8.43 -10.85 11.66
CA LYS A 252 9.46 -9.85 11.36
C LYS A 252 9.36 -8.64 12.27
N VAL A 253 8.17 -8.08 12.48
CA VAL A 253 7.98 -6.96 13.41
C VAL A 253 8.42 -7.33 14.82
N LYS A 254 8.08 -8.52 15.32
CA LYS A 254 8.56 -8.99 16.63
C LYS A 254 10.08 -9.12 16.68
N LYS A 255 10.69 -9.60 15.60
CA LYS A 255 12.15 -9.75 15.52
C LYS A 255 12.85 -8.39 15.52
N VAL A 256 12.32 -7.40 14.80
CA VAL A 256 12.81 -6.02 14.75
C VAL A 256 12.56 -5.29 16.07
N GLU A 257 11.44 -5.58 16.76
CA GLU A 257 11.19 -5.02 18.10
C GLU A 257 12.11 -5.62 19.18
N GLN A 258 12.62 -6.83 18.96
CA GLN A 258 13.54 -7.53 19.85
C GLN A 258 15.02 -7.32 19.49
N SER A 259 15.36 -6.74 18.35
CA SER A 259 16.75 -6.39 18.05
C SER A 259 17.17 -5.20 18.92
N VAL A 260 18.31 -5.35 19.60
CA VAL A 260 18.86 -4.39 20.56
C VAL A 260 19.65 -3.27 19.84
N GLU A 261 19.90 -3.39 18.53
CA GLU A 261 20.70 -2.44 17.74
C GLU A 261 19.83 -1.70 16.72
N MET A 262 20.08 -0.38 16.57
CA MET A 262 19.54 0.63 15.61
C MET A 262 18.02 0.61 15.32
N ASP A 263 17.44 -0.54 14.99
CA ASP A 263 16.01 -0.81 14.79
C ASP A 263 15.14 -0.45 16.01
N ALA A 264 15.70 -0.57 17.22
CA ALA A 264 15.01 -0.21 18.46
C ALA A 264 14.58 1.27 18.49
N TRP A 265 15.39 2.15 17.90
CA TRP A 265 15.11 3.59 17.83
C TRP A 265 14.08 3.93 16.79
N GLU A 266 14.14 3.30 15.61
CA GLU A 266 13.11 3.45 14.59
C GLU A 266 11.74 3.02 15.14
N SER A 267 11.70 1.91 15.89
CA SER A 267 10.50 1.42 16.58
C SER A 267 9.97 2.40 17.62
N LEU A 268 10.86 3.02 18.42
CA LEU A 268 10.48 4.02 19.41
C LEU A 268 9.87 5.25 18.75
N CYS A 269 10.54 5.81 17.74
CA CYS A 269 10.06 6.95 16.98
C CYS A 269 8.74 6.62 16.27
N PHE A 270 8.65 5.42 15.68
CA PHE A 270 7.44 4.98 14.98
C PHE A 270 6.26 4.88 15.95
N LYS A 271 6.47 4.35 17.18
CA LYS A 271 5.44 4.30 18.22
C LYS A 271 4.98 5.69 18.66
N ASN A 272 5.87 6.68 18.69
CA ASN A 272 5.52 8.06 19.02
C ASN A 272 4.60 8.68 17.95
N TYR A 273 4.88 8.46 16.66
CA TYR A 273 4.07 9.03 15.58
C TYR A 273 2.79 8.23 15.29
N SER A 274 2.89 6.91 15.19
CA SER A 274 1.77 6.03 14.82
C SER A 274 0.81 5.78 15.98
N GLY A 275 1.31 5.82 17.22
CA GLY A 275 0.60 5.43 18.43
C GLY A 275 0.87 3.97 18.83
N LYS A 276 0.85 3.70 20.13
CA LYS A 276 1.25 2.40 20.73
C LYS A 276 0.50 1.19 20.20
N ASP A 277 -0.75 1.37 19.73
CA ASP A 277 -1.61 0.28 19.25
C ASP A 277 -1.78 0.25 17.74
N TYR A 278 -1.03 1.06 16.97
CA TYR A 278 -1.20 1.16 15.53
C TYR A 278 -1.00 -0.20 14.83
N THR A 279 0.13 -0.87 15.10
CA THR A 279 0.45 -2.18 14.52
C THR A 279 -0.56 -3.27 14.91
N ARG A 280 -1.13 -3.18 16.11
CA ARG A 280 -2.19 -4.11 16.56
C ARG A 280 -3.49 -3.83 15.82
N GLY A 281 -3.83 -2.56 15.62
CA GLY A 281 -4.98 -2.13 14.85
C GLY A 281 -4.90 -2.57 13.39
N THR A 282 -3.75 -2.39 12.73
CA THR A 282 -3.55 -2.82 11.34
C THR A 282 -3.63 -4.34 11.20
N LEU A 283 -3.02 -5.10 12.12
CA LEU A 283 -3.14 -6.55 12.16
C LEU A 283 -4.60 -6.99 12.38
N GLY A 284 -5.32 -6.32 13.29
CA GLY A 284 -6.74 -6.55 13.54
C GLY A 284 -7.59 -6.32 12.29
N LEU A 285 -7.34 -5.24 11.55
CA LEU A 285 -8.03 -4.94 10.30
C LEU A 285 -7.78 -6.00 9.23
N PHE A 286 -6.56 -6.52 9.14
CA PHE A 286 -6.23 -7.62 8.24
C PHE A 286 -6.96 -8.92 8.61
N ILE A 287 -6.94 -9.29 9.91
CA ILE A 287 -7.66 -10.46 10.41
C ILE A 287 -9.14 -10.36 10.09
N LEU A 288 -9.73 -9.17 10.29
CA LEU A 288 -11.09 -8.89 9.87
C LEU A 288 -11.25 -9.19 8.38
N GLY A 289 -10.42 -8.62 7.49
CA GLY A 289 -10.48 -8.88 6.05
C GLY A 289 -10.44 -10.37 5.68
N VAL A 290 -9.54 -11.16 6.28
CA VAL A 290 -9.43 -12.61 6.05
C VAL A 290 -10.64 -13.38 6.57
N VAL A 291 -11.09 -13.06 7.79
CA VAL A 291 -12.27 -13.68 8.40
C VAL A 291 -13.51 -13.38 7.58
N GLY A 292 -13.68 -12.13 7.13
CA GLY A 292 -14.74 -11.73 6.22
C GLY A 292 -14.70 -12.54 4.92
N PHE A 293 -13.51 -12.71 4.31
CA PHE A 293 -13.36 -13.55 3.13
C PHE A 293 -13.79 -15.00 3.37
N ALA A 294 -13.34 -15.61 4.47
CA ALA A 294 -13.72 -16.97 4.83
C ALA A 294 -15.24 -17.12 5.03
N ILE A 295 -15.87 -16.18 5.75
CA ILE A 295 -17.30 -16.19 6.04
C ILE A 295 -18.14 -15.99 4.77
N PHE A 296 -17.79 -15.02 3.93
CA PHE A 296 -18.60 -14.66 2.76
C PHE A 296 -18.37 -15.56 1.55
N PHE A 297 -17.18 -16.15 1.40
CA PHE A 297 -16.81 -16.87 0.16
C PHE A 297 -16.45 -18.35 0.35
N ILE A 298 -15.77 -18.73 1.44
CA ILE A 298 -15.32 -20.12 1.66
C ILE A 298 -16.45 -20.92 2.30
N LEU A 299 -16.99 -20.44 3.42
CA LEU A 299 -18.00 -21.16 4.22
C LEU A 299 -19.25 -21.54 3.40
N PRO A 300 -19.87 -20.66 2.59
CA PRO A 300 -21.06 -21.03 1.82
C PRO A 300 -20.75 -22.06 0.74
N ARG A 301 -19.55 -22.06 0.18
CA ARG A 301 -19.12 -23.06 -0.82
C ARG A 301 -18.83 -24.41 -0.17
N ALA A 302 -18.13 -24.41 0.96
CA ALA A 302 -17.82 -25.61 1.73
C ALA A 302 -19.09 -26.31 2.23
N LEU A 303 -20.09 -25.55 2.68
CA LEU A 303 -21.39 -26.12 3.08
C LEU A 303 -22.11 -26.79 1.91
N ARG A 304 -22.12 -26.14 0.73
CA ARG A 304 -22.71 -26.72 -0.50
C ARG A 304 -21.98 -27.98 -0.96
N SER A 305 -20.64 -28.03 -0.89
CA SER A 305 -19.89 -29.24 -1.26
C SER A 305 -20.15 -30.41 -0.32
N LEU A 306 -20.50 -30.13 0.94
CA LEU A 306 -20.92 -31.15 1.91
C LEU A 306 -22.39 -31.58 1.75
N GLY A 307 -23.08 -31.15 0.69
CA GLY A 307 -24.50 -31.45 0.46
C GLY A 307 -25.45 -30.76 1.44
N LYS A 308 -24.94 -29.88 2.31
CA LYS A 308 -25.76 -29.11 3.25
C LYS A 308 -26.26 -27.86 2.54
N ASP A 309 -27.57 -27.72 2.47
CA ASP A 309 -28.18 -26.49 1.95
C ASP A 309 -27.94 -25.35 2.96
N PRO A 310 -27.12 -24.33 2.62
CA PRO A 310 -26.80 -23.24 3.54
C PRO A 310 -28.05 -22.43 3.94
N SER A 311 -29.14 -22.51 3.19
CA SER A 311 -30.40 -21.83 3.51
C SER A 311 -31.13 -22.42 4.73
N LYS A 312 -30.79 -23.65 5.16
CA LYS A 312 -31.43 -24.33 6.29
C LYS A 312 -30.84 -23.95 7.65
N ILE A 313 -29.63 -23.41 7.69
CA ILE A 313 -28.97 -22.99 8.93
C ILE A 313 -29.33 -21.51 9.19
N PRO A 314 -29.98 -21.13 10.29
CA PRO A 314 -30.57 -19.78 10.45
C PRO A 314 -29.55 -18.63 10.32
N ILE A 315 -28.33 -18.80 10.86
CA ILE A 315 -27.25 -17.80 10.74
C ILE A 315 -26.77 -17.67 9.29
N VAL A 316 -26.59 -18.80 8.60
CA VAL A 316 -26.15 -18.81 7.20
C VAL A 316 -27.28 -18.37 6.28
N LYS A 317 -28.53 -18.64 6.65
CA LYS A 317 -29.72 -18.15 5.97
C LYS A 317 -29.74 -16.63 5.97
N LEU A 318 -29.41 -15.95 7.08
CA LEU A 318 -29.30 -14.48 7.07
C LEU A 318 -28.21 -13.99 6.09
N LEU A 319 -27.04 -14.63 6.11
CA LEU A 319 -25.91 -14.35 5.21
C LEU A 319 -26.24 -14.62 3.73
N VAL A 320 -27.11 -15.59 3.44
CA VAL A 320 -27.50 -16.02 2.08
C VAL A 320 -28.82 -15.38 1.60
N ALA A 321 -29.70 -14.97 2.52
CA ALA A 321 -31.04 -14.43 2.23
C ALA A 321 -31.05 -12.93 1.97
N PHE A 322 -30.20 -12.16 2.67
CA PHE A 322 -29.83 -10.84 2.15
C PHE A 322 -29.10 -11.07 0.82
N PRO A 323 -29.12 -10.15 -0.17
CA PRO A 323 -28.21 -10.26 -1.31
C PRO A 323 -26.78 -10.34 -0.77
N SER A 324 -26.28 -11.57 -0.60
CA SER A 324 -25.04 -11.88 0.10
C SER A 324 -23.87 -11.09 -0.48
N ASN A 325 -23.99 -10.81 -1.77
CA ASN A 325 -23.11 -9.98 -2.57
C ASN A 325 -23.06 -8.52 -2.10
N ALA A 326 -24.19 -7.93 -1.69
CA ALA A 326 -24.23 -6.55 -1.20
C ALA A 326 -23.60 -6.42 0.18
N LEU A 327 -23.85 -7.38 1.09
CA LEU A 327 -23.22 -7.41 2.41
C LEU A 327 -21.70 -7.61 2.28
N SER A 328 -21.26 -8.58 1.48
CA SER A 328 -19.84 -8.82 1.28
C SER A 328 -19.16 -7.61 0.61
N THR A 329 -19.76 -7.04 -0.44
CA THR A 329 -19.24 -5.83 -1.09
C THR A 329 -19.15 -4.67 -0.09
N GLY A 330 -20.21 -4.38 0.66
CA GLY A 330 -20.20 -3.29 1.65
C GLY A 330 -19.15 -3.50 2.75
N TYR A 331 -18.98 -4.74 3.21
CA TYR A 331 -17.95 -5.13 4.16
C TYR A 331 -16.54 -4.83 3.64
N PHE A 332 -16.21 -5.28 2.43
CA PHE A 332 -14.88 -5.05 1.85
C PHE A 332 -14.64 -3.58 1.49
N ILE A 333 -15.66 -2.84 1.07
CA ILE A 333 -15.54 -1.37 0.89
C ILE A 333 -15.16 -0.72 2.22
N LEU A 334 -15.84 -1.08 3.32
CA LEU A 334 -15.56 -0.52 4.64
C LEU A 334 -14.13 -0.83 5.10
N VAL A 335 -13.70 -2.09 4.99
CA VAL A 335 -12.32 -2.50 5.34
C VAL A 335 -11.30 -1.74 4.50
N GLY A 336 -11.53 -1.63 3.19
CA GLY A 336 -10.66 -0.86 2.29
C GLY A 336 -10.60 0.63 2.64
N LEU A 337 -11.74 1.26 2.90
CA LEU A 337 -11.81 2.67 3.32
C LEU A 337 -11.07 2.93 4.63
N VAL A 338 -11.25 2.07 5.63
CA VAL A 338 -10.52 2.15 6.90
C VAL A 338 -9.02 1.99 6.65
N SER A 339 -8.62 1.04 5.80
CA SER A 339 -7.20 0.84 5.46
C SER A 339 -6.59 2.06 4.77
N LEU A 340 -7.27 2.62 3.76
CA LEU A 340 -6.80 3.82 3.07
C LEU A 340 -6.73 5.03 4.00
N ALA A 341 -7.71 5.19 4.89
CA ALA A 341 -7.70 6.25 5.90
C ALA A 341 -6.51 6.10 6.86
N LEU A 342 -6.23 4.88 7.34
CA LEU A 342 -5.08 4.60 8.19
C LEU A 342 -3.75 4.83 7.47
N PHE A 343 -3.67 4.44 6.19
CA PHE A 343 -2.52 4.67 5.32
C PHE A 343 -2.21 6.16 5.18
N LEU A 344 -3.20 6.95 4.76
CA LEU A 344 -3.04 8.41 4.58
C LEU A 344 -2.75 9.12 5.90
N ASN A 345 -3.37 8.67 7.00
CA ASN A 345 -3.12 9.23 8.32
C ASN A 345 -1.67 8.98 8.77
N LEU A 346 -1.17 7.75 8.60
CA LEU A 346 0.20 7.41 8.95
C LEU A 346 1.19 8.19 8.09
N GLN A 347 0.97 8.24 6.79
CA GLN A 347 1.80 9.02 5.87
C GLN A 347 1.86 10.50 6.28
N TRP A 348 0.71 11.11 6.58
CA TRP A 348 0.64 12.49 7.02
C TRP A 348 1.38 12.74 8.34
N ARG A 349 1.21 11.86 9.34
CA ARG A 349 1.90 11.98 10.64
C ARG A 349 3.41 11.83 10.50
N VAL A 350 3.86 10.86 9.73
CA VAL A 350 5.29 10.61 9.50
C VAL A 350 5.90 11.73 8.64
N SER A 351 5.18 12.24 7.64
CA SER A 351 5.66 13.38 6.84
C SER A 351 5.79 14.67 7.66
N ASN A 352 4.88 14.92 8.61
CA ASN A 352 4.92 16.15 9.40
C ASN A 352 5.84 16.06 10.62
N GLY A 353 5.99 14.88 11.22
CA GLY A 353 6.81 14.70 12.43
C GLY A 353 8.19 14.11 12.16
N GLY A 354 8.31 13.18 11.22
CA GLY A 354 9.52 12.38 10.99
C GLY A 354 10.53 12.99 10.01
N GLY A 355 10.68 14.31 9.95
CA GLY A 355 11.72 14.96 9.13
C GLY A 355 11.43 15.07 7.64
N GLY A 356 10.21 14.71 7.22
CA GLY A 356 9.79 14.70 5.83
C GLY A 356 10.27 13.45 5.09
N VAL A 357 9.34 12.79 4.38
CA VAL A 357 9.67 11.62 3.56
C VAL A 357 10.13 12.11 2.19
N THR A 358 11.44 12.37 2.05
CA THR A 358 11.99 13.03 0.85
C THR A 358 11.81 12.22 -0.42
N GLU A 359 11.76 10.88 -0.33
CA GLU A 359 11.59 10.01 -1.50
C GLU A 359 10.14 9.84 -1.94
N GLU A 360 9.17 9.83 -1.01
CA GLU A 360 7.74 9.65 -1.33
C GLU A 360 7.14 10.83 -2.09
N SER A 361 7.72 12.02 -1.93
CA SER A 361 7.30 13.24 -2.64
C SER A 361 7.66 13.22 -4.14
N LYS A 362 8.54 12.31 -4.56
CA LYS A 362 9.05 12.24 -5.93
C LYS A 362 8.26 11.21 -6.75
N TRP A 363 8.04 11.55 -8.01
CA TRP A 363 7.52 10.62 -8.99
C TRP A 363 8.59 9.61 -9.38
N SER A 364 8.25 8.33 -9.35
CA SER A 364 9.10 7.24 -9.82
C SER A 364 8.54 6.64 -11.12
N PHE A 365 9.40 5.93 -11.86
CA PHE A 365 8.96 5.16 -13.02
C PHE A 365 7.90 4.11 -12.64
N GLY A 366 8.08 3.44 -11.49
CA GLY A 366 7.15 2.43 -10.98
C GLY A 366 5.75 3.00 -10.74
N GLN A 367 5.64 4.20 -10.18
CA GLN A 367 4.37 4.90 -9.98
C GLN A 367 3.64 5.21 -11.29
N ILE A 368 4.37 5.68 -12.30
CA ILE A 368 3.79 5.98 -13.62
C ILE A 368 3.29 4.68 -14.26
N LEU A 369 4.09 3.61 -14.20
CA LEU A 369 3.68 2.30 -14.70
C LEU A 369 2.43 1.78 -13.96
N ALA A 370 2.36 1.95 -12.65
CA ALA A 370 1.19 1.56 -11.86
C ALA A 370 -0.09 2.28 -12.32
N LEU A 371 -0.03 3.59 -12.65
CA LEU A 371 -1.16 4.32 -13.21
C LEU A 371 -1.67 3.72 -14.53
N THR A 372 -0.75 3.27 -15.39
CA THR A 372 -1.12 2.66 -16.68
C THR A 372 -1.90 1.35 -16.53
N THR A 373 -1.90 0.73 -15.34
CA THR A 373 -2.68 -0.48 -15.05
C THR A 373 -4.19 -0.26 -15.27
N TRP A 374 -4.68 0.97 -15.11
CA TRP A 374 -6.08 1.31 -15.34
C TRP A 374 -6.42 1.63 -16.80
N ALA A 375 -5.42 1.84 -17.66
CA ALA A 375 -5.61 2.28 -19.03
C ALA A 375 -6.50 1.32 -19.86
N PRO A 376 -6.31 -0.02 -19.84
CA PRO A 376 -7.16 -0.93 -20.62
C PRO A 376 -8.65 -0.81 -20.27
N ALA A 377 -8.97 -0.73 -18.97
CA ALA A 377 -10.34 -0.59 -18.49
C ALA A 377 -10.97 0.75 -18.93
N ILE A 378 -10.21 1.83 -18.79
CA ILE A 378 -10.64 3.18 -19.19
C ILE A 378 -10.84 3.22 -20.72
N ILE A 379 -9.87 2.76 -21.51
CA ILE A 379 -9.98 2.73 -22.97
C ILE A 379 -11.20 1.92 -23.41
N GLN A 380 -11.41 0.73 -22.86
CA GLN A 380 -12.58 -0.09 -23.19
C GLN A 380 -13.90 0.58 -22.81
N LEU A 381 -13.94 1.28 -21.67
CA LEU A 381 -15.10 2.04 -21.21
C LEU A 381 -15.40 3.18 -22.19
N PHE A 382 -14.41 3.99 -22.54
CA PHE A 382 -14.56 5.10 -23.48
C PHE A 382 -14.93 4.61 -24.88
N TYR A 383 -14.24 3.59 -25.39
CA TYR A 383 -14.55 3.00 -26.70
C TYR A 383 -16.01 2.58 -26.78
N THR A 384 -16.50 1.80 -25.80
CA THR A 384 -17.92 1.36 -25.77
C THR A 384 -18.90 2.53 -25.59
N LEU A 385 -18.50 3.56 -24.83
CA LEU A 385 -19.30 4.77 -24.67
C LEU A 385 -19.40 5.58 -25.97
N PHE A 386 -18.38 5.61 -26.83
CA PHE A 386 -18.34 6.52 -27.98
C PHE A 386 -18.53 5.85 -29.36
N GLU A 387 -18.23 4.56 -29.52
CA GLU A 387 -18.28 3.82 -30.80
C GLU A 387 -19.65 3.92 -31.52
N LYS A 388 -20.76 3.77 -30.80
CA LYS A 388 -22.11 3.95 -31.41
C LYS A 388 -22.42 5.38 -31.86
N ARG A 389 -21.64 6.38 -31.42
CA ARG A 389 -21.78 7.77 -31.89
C ARG A 389 -21.15 7.91 -33.27
N ILE A 390 -20.06 7.19 -33.54
CA ILE A 390 -19.44 7.10 -34.88
C ILE A 390 -20.37 6.34 -35.81
N GLY A 391 -20.92 5.19 -35.40
CA GLY A 391 -21.92 4.47 -36.21
C GLY A 391 -23.18 5.31 -36.52
N ALA A 392 -23.68 6.10 -35.56
CA ALA A 392 -24.81 7.00 -35.77
C ALA A 392 -24.44 8.24 -36.63
N LEU A 393 -23.25 8.83 -36.45
CA LEU A 393 -22.76 9.91 -37.32
C LEU A 393 -22.50 9.42 -38.75
N LEU A 394 -21.98 8.20 -38.91
CA LEU A 394 -21.81 7.55 -40.20
C LEU A 394 -23.16 7.27 -40.87
N SER A 395 -24.21 6.96 -40.11
CA SER A 395 -25.57 6.81 -40.65
C SER A 395 -26.25 8.14 -41.02
N ILE A 396 -25.68 9.29 -40.62
CA ILE A 396 -26.13 10.64 -40.99
C ILE A 396 -25.36 11.16 -42.21
N LEU A 397 -24.23 10.53 -42.59
CA LEU A 397 -23.59 10.85 -43.86
C LEU A 397 -24.52 10.44 -45.01
N PRO A 398 -24.62 11.26 -46.07
CA PRO A 398 -25.39 10.92 -47.26
C PRO A 398 -24.96 9.54 -47.78
N GLN A 399 -25.92 8.70 -48.15
CA GLN A 399 -25.70 7.34 -48.67
C GLN A 399 -24.81 7.30 -49.94
N ASP A 400 -24.50 8.45 -50.50
CA ASP A 400 -23.70 8.64 -51.71
C ASP A 400 -22.19 8.46 -51.43
N ILE A 401 -21.76 8.48 -50.17
CA ILE A 401 -20.39 8.14 -49.79
C ILE A 401 -20.37 6.65 -49.44
N GLY A 402 -20.31 5.82 -50.47
CA GLY A 402 -20.08 4.38 -50.32
C GLY A 402 -18.76 4.13 -49.60
N VAL A 403 -18.85 3.70 -48.34
CA VAL A 403 -17.74 3.00 -47.70
C VAL A 403 -17.66 1.66 -48.43
N VAL A 404 -16.72 1.57 -49.37
CA VAL A 404 -16.34 0.31 -49.99
C VAL A 404 -15.70 -0.53 -48.90
N ASP A 405 -16.44 -1.53 -48.42
CA ASP A 405 -15.89 -2.59 -47.60
C ASP A 405 -14.89 -3.36 -48.48
N LEU A 406 -13.60 -3.09 -48.32
CA LEU A 406 -12.53 -3.86 -48.95
C LEU A 406 -12.33 -5.16 -48.17
N ASP A 407 -13.38 -5.97 -48.09
CA ASP A 407 -13.26 -7.38 -47.72
C ASP A 407 -13.09 -8.18 -49.01
N ASN A 408 -11.85 -8.17 -49.50
CA ASN A 408 -11.44 -9.02 -50.60
C ASN A 408 -10.09 -9.67 -50.26
N HIS A 409 -10.16 -10.68 -49.41
CA HIS A 409 -9.21 -11.79 -49.48
C HIS A 409 -9.97 -13.11 -49.35
N ASN A 410 -10.54 -13.54 -50.48
CA ASN A 410 -10.73 -14.94 -50.80
C ASN A 410 -9.36 -15.64 -50.80
N GLU A 411 -9.24 -16.74 -50.07
CA GLU A 411 -8.56 -17.94 -50.55
C GLU A 411 -9.13 -19.17 -49.83
N ASN A 412 -10.12 -19.78 -50.47
CA ASN A 412 -10.28 -21.23 -50.65
C ASN A 412 -10.02 -22.15 -49.44
N ASN A 413 -11.09 -22.71 -48.84
CA ASN A 413 -11.43 -24.13 -49.03
C ASN A 413 -12.66 -24.60 -48.22
N GLU A 414 -13.67 -24.99 -49.00
CA GLU A 414 -14.48 -26.22 -48.92
C GLU A 414 -15.31 -26.64 -47.69
N HIS A 415 -16.60 -26.87 -48.01
CA HIS A 415 -17.59 -27.80 -47.44
C HIS A 415 -18.23 -27.46 -46.09
N HIS A 416 -19.46 -26.92 -46.12
CA HIS A 416 -20.68 -27.74 -46.09
C HIS A 416 -21.94 -26.88 -46.23
N ALA A 417 -22.81 -27.33 -47.13
CA ALA A 417 -24.10 -26.75 -47.46
C ALA A 417 -25.08 -26.78 -46.28
N VAL A 418 -25.80 -25.67 -46.06
CA VAL A 418 -27.11 -25.68 -45.41
C VAL A 418 -28.07 -24.89 -46.28
N LEU A 419 -29.00 -25.64 -46.87
CA LEU A 419 -30.17 -25.19 -47.61
C LEU A 419 -31.04 -24.27 -46.73
N LEU A 420 -31.34 -23.08 -47.21
CA LEU A 420 -32.65 -22.46 -46.96
C LEU A 420 -33.20 -21.97 -48.29
N GLN A 421 -34.20 -22.72 -48.73
CA GLN A 421 -35.12 -22.46 -49.81
C GLN A 421 -36.18 -21.49 -49.27
N GLU A 422 -36.28 -20.29 -49.85
CA GLU A 422 -37.46 -19.46 -49.66
C GLU A 422 -37.93 -18.98 -51.04
N GLU A 423 -38.96 -19.66 -51.53
CA GLU A 423 -39.81 -19.21 -52.62
C GLU A 423 -40.57 -17.97 -52.16
N VAL A 424 -40.41 -16.84 -52.85
CA VAL A 424 -41.47 -15.83 -52.94
C VAL A 424 -41.61 -15.44 -54.40
N GLY A 425 -42.72 -15.88 -54.98
CA GLY A 425 -43.14 -15.50 -56.32
C GLY A 425 -44.00 -14.23 -56.34
N LYS A 426 -43.98 -13.64 -57.55
CA LYS A 426 -44.80 -12.58 -58.15
C LYS A 426 -44.44 -11.14 -57.83
#